data_AF-A0A973DK70-F1
#
_entry.id   AF-A0A973DK70-F1
#
_cell.length_a   1.000
_cell.length_b   1.000
_cell.length_c   1.000
_cell.angle_alpha   90.00
_cell.angle_beta   90.00
_cell.angle_gamma   90.00
#
_symmetry.space_group_name_H-M   'P 1'
#
loop_
_entity.id
_entity.type
_entity.pdbx_description
1 polymer ?
#
loop_
_entity_poly.entity_id
_entity_poly.type
_entity_poly.pdbx_seq_one_letter_code
_entity_poly.pdbx_strand_id
1 'polypeptide(L)'
;MKNYLLGLVVVSAFLLGGCASNKGMTELTQVTGNAEQITIVRDTETRDSVQPVLEQWFADNNYQYNVVQSIDEAKDTDNVFTYRAWWGWDLALYMSKVEMKVTNNNVPVGIAKFDALQYGGFGKFGNAETRLKIIMDVLFSKITEQEANTLLGK
;
A
#
# COMPACT_ATOMS: atom_id res chain seq x y z
N MET A 1 -39.15 -20.48 55.67
CA MET A 1 -37.87 -21.21 55.56
C MET A 1 -37.25 -20.87 54.22
N LYS A 2 -35.96 -20.57 54.24
CA LYS A 2 -35.20 -19.74 53.30
C LYS A 2 -34.34 -20.66 52.44
N ASN A 3 -34.65 -20.79 51.15
CA ASN A 3 -33.82 -21.54 50.20
C ASN A 3 -33.50 -20.65 49.00
N TYR A 4 -32.59 -19.69 49.18
CA TYR A 4 -31.92 -19.04 48.06
C TYR A 4 -30.79 -19.95 47.61
N LEU A 5 -31.04 -20.74 46.57
CA LEU A 5 -30.01 -21.46 45.83
C LEU A 5 -29.14 -20.43 45.10
N LEU A 6 -28.07 -20.03 45.78
CA LEU A 6 -26.86 -19.46 45.20
C LEU A 6 -26.25 -20.45 44.19
N GLY A 7 -25.70 -19.95 43.08
CA GLY A 7 -24.58 -20.67 42.46
C GLY A 7 -24.34 -20.45 40.97
N LEU A 8 -23.78 -19.28 40.63
CA LEU A 8 -22.72 -19.12 39.63
C LEU A 8 -23.02 -19.54 38.17
N VAL A 9 -23.69 -18.66 37.41
CA VAL A 9 -23.55 -18.65 35.95
C VAL A 9 -22.20 -18.01 35.62
N VAL A 10 -21.17 -18.83 35.44
CA VAL A 10 -19.90 -18.40 34.85
C VAL A 10 -20.15 -18.17 33.36
N VAL A 11 -20.50 -16.94 32.99
CA VAL A 11 -20.44 -16.48 31.61
C VAL A 11 -18.96 -16.30 31.28
N SER A 12 -18.30 -17.40 30.88
CA SER A 12 -17.03 -17.34 30.17
C SER A 12 -17.30 -16.69 28.82
N ALA A 13 -17.26 -15.37 28.78
CA ALA A 13 -17.15 -14.60 27.55
C ALA A 13 -15.81 -15.00 26.93
N PHE A 14 -15.88 -15.98 26.02
CA PHE A 14 -14.81 -16.26 25.08
C PHE A 14 -14.52 -14.95 24.35
N LEU A 15 -13.45 -14.28 24.79
CA LEU A 15 -12.74 -13.29 24.02
C LEU A 15 -12.21 -14.01 22.79
N LEU A 16 -13.05 -14.15 21.76
CA LEU A 16 -12.62 -14.40 20.40
C LEU A 16 -11.93 -13.12 19.92
N GLY A 17 -10.79 -12.80 20.53
CA GLY A 17 -9.76 -11.98 19.91
C GLY A 17 -9.17 -12.81 18.79
N GLY A 18 -9.94 -12.99 17.71
CA GLY A 18 -9.38 -13.43 16.46
C GLY A 18 -8.33 -12.40 16.10
N CYS A 19 -7.06 -12.81 16.01
CA CYS A 19 -6.05 -12.04 15.31
C CYS A 19 -6.42 -11.98 13.83
N ALA A 20 -7.49 -11.26 13.49
CA ALA A 20 -7.68 -10.72 12.16
C ALA A 20 -6.63 -9.62 12.04
N SER A 21 -5.40 -10.01 11.71
CA SER A 21 -4.42 -9.05 11.22
C SER A 21 -4.93 -8.59 9.86
N ASN A 22 -5.74 -7.54 9.87
CA ASN A 22 -6.18 -6.94 8.64
C ASN A 22 -4.93 -6.45 7.89
N LYS A 23 -4.71 -6.95 6.68
CA LYS A 23 -3.53 -6.64 5.85
C LYS A 23 -4.00 -5.89 4.61
N GLY A 24 -3.55 -4.65 4.47
CA GLY A 24 -3.87 -3.82 3.31
C GLY A 24 -3.06 -4.19 2.07
N MET A 25 -1.87 -4.77 2.24
CA MET A 25 -1.09 -5.29 1.11
C MET A 25 -1.76 -6.58 0.61
N THR A 26 -2.31 -6.52 -0.61
CA THR A 26 -3.03 -7.65 -1.24
C THR A 26 -2.16 -8.43 -2.22
N GLU A 27 -1.10 -7.82 -2.72
CA GLU A 27 -0.08 -8.46 -3.55
C GLU A 27 1.24 -7.71 -3.36
N LEU A 28 2.34 -8.45 -3.22
CA LEU A 28 3.67 -7.88 -3.12
C LEU A 28 4.70 -8.80 -3.78
N THR A 29 5.42 -8.23 -4.73
CA THR A 29 6.70 -8.73 -5.24
C THR A 29 7.67 -7.57 -5.09
N GLN A 30 8.65 -7.68 -4.20
CA GLN A 30 9.60 -6.59 -3.99
C GLN A 30 10.57 -6.51 -5.17
N VAL A 31 11.02 -5.30 -5.49
CA VAL A 31 11.95 -5.04 -6.59
C VAL A 31 13.23 -5.85 -6.37
N THR A 32 13.60 -6.64 -7.38
CA THR A 32 14.85 -7.40 -7.43
C THR A 32 15.77 -6.82 -8.51
N GLY A 33 17.08 -6.77 -8.22
CA GLY A 33 18.07 -6.19 -9.14
C GLY A 33 18.35 -4.70 -8.89
N ASN A 34 19.20 -4.11 -9.74
CA ASN A 34 19.62 -2.72 -9.59
C ASN A 34 18.73 -1.81 -10.45
N ALA A 35 17.95 -0.95 -9.80
CA ALA A 35 17.00 -0.04 -10.45
C ALA A 35 17.44 1.42 -10.32
N GLU A 36 18.73 1.71 -10.52
CA GLU A 36 19.31 3.05 -10.27
C GLU A 36 18.64 4.16 -11.08
N GLN A 37 18.21 3.83 -12.30
CA GLN A 37 17.46 4.72 -13.17
C GLN A 37 16.03 4.20 -13.38
N ILE A 38 15.05 5.04 -13.06
CA ILE A 38 13.61 4.76 -13.14
C ILE A 38 12.94 5.69 -14.15
N THR A 39 12.24 5.15 -15.13
CA THR A 39 11.31 5.90 -15.97
C THR A 39 9.90 5.81 -15.37
N ILE A 40 9.39 6.92 -14.85
CA ILE A 40 8.03 7.03 -14.30
C ILE A 40 7.07 7.35 -15.43
N VAL A 41 6.06 6.51 -15.63
CA VAL A 41 4.97 6.81 -16.58
C VAL A 41 3.85 7.51 -15.83
N ARG A 42 3.49 8.72 -16.28
CA ARG A 42 2.38 9.48 -15.71
C ARG A 42 1.05 8.74 -15.92
N ASP A 43 0.26 8.58 -14.86
CA ASP A 43 -1.14 8.14 -14.94
C ASP A 43 -2.06 9.36 -14.80
N THR A 44 -2.67 9.79 -15.91
CA THR A 44 -3.53 11.00 -15.98
C THR A 44 -4.85 10.87 -15.22
N GLU A 45 -5.17 9.66 -14.81
CA GLU A 45 -6.42 9.31 -14.14
C GLU A 45 -6.27 9.25 -12.61
N THR A 46 -5.04 9.13 -12.14
CA THR A 46 -4.69 9.32 -10.74
C THR A 46 -4.72 10.81 -10.41
N ARG A 47 -5.10 11.16 -9.18
CA ARG A 47 -5.09 12.55 -8.72
C ARG A 47 -3.69 13.17 -8.81
N ASP A 48 -3.63 14.43 -9.23
CA ASP A 48 -2.37 15.16 -9.41
C ASP A 48 -1.49 15.23 -8.16
N SER A 49 -2.08 15.09 -6.96
CA SER A 49 -1.34 15.07 -5.70
C SER A 49 -0.46 13.83 -5.51
N VAL A 50 -0.62 12.75 -6.29
CA VAL A 50 0.15 11.51 -6.11
C VAL A 50 1.53 11.58 -6.72
N GLN A 51 1.62 12.03 -7.97
CA GLN A 51 2.88 11.99 -8.72
C GLN A 51 4.03 12.71 -7.96
N PRO A 52 3.81 13.92 -7.39
CA PRO A 52 4.85 14.59 -6.61
C PRO A 52 5.32 13.79 -5.39
N VAL A 53 4.44 13.00 -4.75
CA VAL A 53 4.82 12.16 -3.61
C VAL A 53 5.74 11.02 -4.05
N LEU A 54 5.45 10.40 -5.20
CA LEU A 54 6.25 9.31 -5.75
C LEU A 54 7.60 9.81 -6.25
N GLU A 55 7.62 10.93 -6.98
CA GLU A 55 8.85 11.61 -7.41
C GLU A 55 9.73 12.00 -6.22
N GLN A 56 9.13 12.60 -5.19
CA GLN A 56 9.85 12.96 -3.97
C GLN A 56 10.43 11.73 -3.28
N TRP A 57 9.69 10.62 -3.21
CA TRP A 57 10.21 9.39 -2.63
C TRP A 57 11.42 8.86 -3.42
N PHE A 58 11.40 8.89 -4.75
CA PHE A 58 12.56 8.49 -5.56
C PHE A 58 13.76 9.40 -5.30
N ALA A 59 13.53 10.72 -5.27
CA ALA A 59 14.57 11.71 -4.98
C ALA A 59 15.21 11.51 -3.58
N ASP A 60 14.38 11.37 -2.55
CA ASP A 60 14.80 11.17 -1.14
C ASP A 60 15.62 9.89 -0.95
N ASN A 61 15.42 8.92 -1.85
CA ASN A 61 16.07 7.61 -1.80
C ASN A 61 17.21 7.44 -2.82
N ASN A 62 17.69 8.54 -3.42
CA ASN A 62 18.82 8.60 -4.35
C ASN A 62 18.62 7.80 -5.64
N TYR A 63 17.38 7.62 -6.09
CA TYR A 63 17.10 7.09 -7.43
C TYR A 63 17.19 8.21 -8.46
N GLN A 64 17.83 7.94 -9.59
CA GLN A 64 17.70 8.79 -10.77
C GLN A 64 16.34 8.49 -11.41
N TYR A 65 15.58 9.52 -11.76
CA TYR A 65 14.31 9.31 -12.44
C TYR A 65 14.03 10.35 -13.52
N ASN A 66 13.22 9.95 -14.49
CA ASN A 66 12.59 10.82 -15.47
C ASN A 66 11.10 10.48 -15.56
N VAL A 67 10.28 11.47 -15.94
CA VAL A 67 8.85 11.29 -16.14
C VAL A 67 8.55 11.34 -17.63
N VAL A 68 7.77 10.38 -18.10
CA VAL A 68 7.25 10.32 -19.48
C VAL A 68 5.71 10.35 -19.48
N GLN A 69 5.11 10.80 -20.58
CA GLN A 69 3.65 10.95 -20.66
C GLN A 69 2.94 9.64 -21.02
N SER A 70 3.66 8.72 -21.68
CA SER A 70 3.11 7.46 -22.16
C SER A 70 4.15 6.34 -22.05
N ILE A 71 3.67 5.10 -22.03
CA ILE A 71 4.55 3.91 -21.99
C ILE A 71 5.42 3.80 -23.25
N ASP A 72 4.94 4.31 -24.39
CA ASP A 72 5.66 4.28 -25.68
C ASP A 72 6.91 5.18 -25.69
N GLU A 73 6.99 6.14 -24.77
CA GLU A 73 8.17 7.00 -24.57
C GLU A 73 9.25 6.34 -23.69
N ALA A 74 8.92 5.24 -22.98
CA ALA A 74 9.89 4.49 -22.21
C ALA A 74 10.73 3.60 -23.15
N LYS A 75 12.07 3.61 -23.00
CA LYS A 75 12.94 2.77 -23.81
C LYS A 75 12.93 1.34 -23.28
N ASP A 76 13.12 0.37 -24.18
CA ASP A 76 13.08 -1.07 -23.85
C ASP A 76 14.05 -1.49 -22.74
N THR A 77 15.10 -0.71 -22.45
CA THR A 77 16.13 -1.00 -21.44
C THR A 77 15.90 -0.35 -20.08
N ASP A 78 14.84 0.45 -19.91
CA ASP A 78 14.64 1.23 -18.68
C ASP A 78 13.90 0.42 -17.61
N ASN A 79 14.16 0.70 -16.33
CA ASN A 79 13.26 0.26 -15.26
C ASN A 79 12.04 1.17 -15.28
N VAL A 80 10.92 0.67 -15.76
CA VAL A 80 9.70 1.46 -15.90
C VAL A 80 8.85 1.29 -14.65
N PHE A 81 8.50 2.41 -14.02
CA PHE A 81 7.58 2.48 -12.89
C PHE A 81 6.23 3.01 -13.37
N THR A 82 5.18 2.22 -13.15
CA THR A 82 3.79 2.58 -13.41
C THR A 82 3.01 2.52 -12.10
N TYR A 83 2.02 3.40 -11.97
CA TYR A 83 1.20 3.47 -10.77
C TYR A 83 -0.24 3.85 -11.12
N ARG A 84 -1.17 3.47 -10.24
CA ARG A 84 -2.51 4.02 -10.20
C ARG A 84 -3.03 4.02 -8.78
N ALA A 85 -3.66 5.12 -8.39
CA ALA A 85 -4.34 5.24 -7.10
C ALA A 85 -5.82 5.58 -7.31
N TRP A 86 -6.68 4.97 -6.50
CA TRP A 86 -8.13 5.21 -6.51
C TRP A 86 -8.57 5.81 -5.19
N TRP A 87 -9.66 6.57 -5.25
CA TRP A 87 -10.28 7.16 -4.06
C TRP A 87 -11.66 6.58 -3.83
N GLY A 88 -11.93 6.32 -2.55
CA GLY A 88 -13.26 6.05 -2.04
C GLY A 88 -13.82 7.25 -1.31
N TRP A 89 -15.13 7.25 -1.17
CA TRP A 89 -15.85 8.14 -0.27
C TRP A 89 -16.76 7.30 0.62
N ASP A 90 -16.60 7.45 1.92
CA ASP A 90 -17.53 6.96 2.92
C ASP A 90 -17.28 7.77 4.19
N LEU A 91 -18.17 8.71 4.53
CA LEU A 91 -18.02 9.75 5.58
C LEU A 91 -16.89 10.77 5.31
N ALA A 92 -15.75 10.32 4.80
CA ALA A 92 -14.63 11.14 4.37
C ALA A 92 -13.99 10.56 3.10
N LEU A 93 -13.21 11.39 2.42
CA LEU A 93 -12.45 11.00 1.24
C LEU A 93 -11.18 10.25 1.66
N TYR A 94 -10.88 9.11 1.03
CA TYR A 94 -9.69 8.32 1.35
C TYR A 94 -9.11 7.63 0.11
N MET A 95 -7.81 7.32 0.13
CA MET A 95 -7.17 6.51 -0.90
C MET A 95 -7.57 5.05 -0.69
N SER A 96 -8.43 4.53 -1.56
CA SER A 96 -9.05 3.22 -1.39
C SER A 96 -8.16 2.08 -1.87
N LYS A 97 -7.51 2.27 -3.01
CA LYS A 97 -6.69 1.25 -3.66
C LYS A 97 -5.45 1.89 -4.28
N VAL A 98 -4.36 1.14 -4.32
CA VAL A 98 -3.16 1.51 -5.09
C VAL A 98 -2.62 0.28 -5.80
N GLU A 99 -2.17 0.47 -7.02
CA GLU A 99 -1.37 -0.51 -7.76
C GLU A 99 -0.10 0.18 -8.24
N MET A 100 1.04 -0.45 -8.00
CA MET A 100 2.35 0.00 -8.46
C MET A 100 3.09 -1.18 -9.08
N LYS A 101 3.81 -0.93 -10.16
CA LYS A 101 4.59 -1.96 -10.84
C LYS A 101 5.90 -1.37 -11.35
N VAL A 102 6.97 -2.12 -11.13
CA VAL A 102 8.28 -1.90 -11.76
C VAL A 102 8.50 -3.01 -12.78
N THR A 103 8.79 -2.65 -14.02
CA THR A 103 9.17 -3.59 -15.08
C THR A 103 10.58 -3.29 -15.57
N ASN A 104 11.32 -4.32 -15.91
CA ASN A 104 12.61 -4.22 -16.61
C ASN A 104 12.50 -5.06 -17.89
N ASN A 105 12.78 -4.49 -19.06
CA ASN A 105 12.59 -5.16 -20.36
C ASN A 105 11.17 -5.80 -20.48
N ASN A 106 10.12 -5.07 -20.09
CA ASN A 106 8.73 -5.53 -20.05
C ASN A 106 8.44 -6.72 -19.11
N VAL A 107 9.41 -7.18 -18.32
CA VAL A 107 9.24 -8.22 -17.29
C VAL A 107 8.96 -7.54 -15.95
N PRO A 108 7.87 -7.88 -15.24
CA PRO A 108 7.62 -7.39 -13.90
C PRO A 108 8.73 -7.83 -12.94
N VAL A 109 9.43 -6.87 -12.36
CA VAL A 109 10.48 -7.09 -11.33
C VAL A 109 10.06 -6.61 -9.95
N GLY A 110 8.96 -5.84 -9.87
CA GLY A 110 8.31 -5.46 -8.62
C GLY A 110 6.83 -5.16 -8.82
N ILE A 111 6.00 -5.53 -7.85
CA ILE A 111 4.55 -5.32 -7.84
C ILE A 111 4.13 -4.99 -6.40
N ALA A 112 3.32 -3.96 -6.22
CA ALA A 112 2.66 -3.69 -4.95
C ALA A 112 1.19 -3.35 -5.19
N LYS A 113 0.29 -4.08 -4.54
CA LYS A 113 -1.13 -3.78 -4.52
C LYS A 113 -1.60 -3.57 -3.09
N PHE A 114 -2.32 -2.48 -2.90
CA PHE A 114 -2.87 -2.05 -1.62
C PHE A 114 -4.37 -1.86 -1.73
N ASP A 115 -5.11 -2.32 -0.72
CA ASP A 115 -6.54 -2.10 -0.56
C ASP A 115 -6.86 -1.70 0.89
N ALA A 116 -7.31 -0.46 1.07
CA ALA A 116 -7.66 0.09 2.37
C ALA A 116 -8.88 -0.58 3.00
N LEU A 117 -9.76 -1.19 2.20
CA LEU A 117 -10.96 -1.88 2.70
C LEU A 117 -10.62 -3.11 3.52
N GLN A 118 -9.42 -3.67 3.34
CA GLN A 118 -8.95 -4.82 4.12
C GLN A 118 -8.81 -4.48 5.62
N TYR A 119 -8.60 -3.21 5.99
CA TYR A 119 -8.53 -2.78 7.39
C TYR A 119 -9.88 -2.72 8.10
N GLY A 120 -10.99 -2.68 7.36
CA GLY A 120 -12.33 -2.54 7.92
C GLY A 120 -12.55 -1.25 8.72
N GLY A 121 -13.80 -0.99 9.11
CA GLY A 121 -14.18 0.13 9.99
C GLY A 121 -13.54 1.46 9.60
N PHE A 122 -12.88 2.11 10.57
CA PHE A 122 -12.14 3.36 10.36
C PHE A 122 -10.70 3.15 9.87
N GLY A 123 -10.17 1.92 9.86
CA GLY A 123 -8.79 1.65 9.41
C GLY A 123 -8.59 1.89 7.91
N LYS A 124 -9.67 2.00 7.13
CA LYS A 124 -9.60 2.43 5.72
C LYS A 124 -9.20 3.89 5.56
N PHE A 125 -9.46 4.74 6.55
CA PHE A 125 -9.05 6.15 6.51
C PHE A 125 -7.58 6.26 6.91
N GLY A 126 -6.85 7.14 6.24
CA GLY A 126 -5.44 7.39 6.52
C GLY A 126 -4.88 8.44 5.58
N ASN A 127 -3.73 9.01 5.95
CA ASN A 127 -3.04 9.97 5.12
C ASN A 127 -2.51 9.28 3.85
N ALA A 128 -2.94 9.74 2.68
CA ALA A 128 -2.57 9.13 1.40
C ALA A 128 -1.07 9.23 1.11
N GLU A 129 -0.44 10.37 1.39
CA GLU A 129 1.00 10.57 1.17
C GLU A 129 1.82 9.59 2.03
N THR A 130 1.51 9.49 3.31
CA THR A 130 2.18 8.55 4.23
C THR A 130 2.03 7.12 3.73
N ARG A 131 0.83 6.71 3.31
CA ARG A 131 0.59 5.36 2.79
C ARG A 131 1.32 5.09 1.48
N LEU A 132 1.36 6.05 0.56
CA LEU A 132 2.14 5.93 -0.68
C LEU A 132 3.62 5.70 -0.37
N LYS A 133 4.21 6.48 0.56
CA LYS A 133 5.61 6.31 0.98
C LYS A 133 5.87 4.92 1.59
N ILE A 134 4.97 4.43 2.44
CA ILE A 134 5.08 3.07 3.02
C ILE A 134 5.00 1.99 1.93
N ILE A 135 4.08 2.13 0.96
CA ILE A 135 3.94 1.20 -0.17
C ILE A 135 5.22 1.20 -1.02
N MET A 136 5.83 2.36 -1.24
CA MET A 136 7.12 2.47 -1.94
C MET A 136 8.25 1.82 -1.14
N ASP A 137 8.32 2.08 0.18
CA ASP A 137 9.33 1.48 1.05
C ASP A 137 9.29 -0.06 1.00
N VAL A 138 8.10 -0.65 1.06
CA VAL A 138 7.97 -2.11 0.97
C VAL A 138 8.21 -2.63 -0.45
N LEU A 139 7.76 -1.92 -1.49
CA LEU A 139 7.99 -2.29 -2.89
C LEU A 139 9.49 -2.35 -3.21
N PHE A 140 10.28 -1.41 -2.70
CA PHE A 140 11.73 -1.32 -2.92
C PHE A 140 12.56 -1.95 -1.79
N SER A 141 11.98 -2.88 -1.03
CA SER A 141 12.70 -3.68 -0.03
C SER A 141 13.36 -2.89 1.11
N LYS A 142 12.87 -1.68 1.42
CA LYS A 142 13.36 -0.88 2.56
C LYS A 142 12.76 -1.33 3.89
N ILE A 143 11.54 -1.88 3.86
CA ILE A 143 10.86 -2.49 5.00
C ILE A 143 10.24 -3.84 4.62
N THR A 144 9.87 -4.62 5.64
CA THR A 144 9.17 -5.91 5.43
C THR A 144 7.67 -5.71 5.15
N GLU A 145 7.03 -6.69 4.51
CA GLU A 145 5.57 -6.67 4.30
C GLU A 145 4.79 -6.61 5.63
N GLN A 146 5.30 -7.26 6.68
CA GLN A 146 4.66 -7.27 7.98
C GLN A 146 4.72 -5.87 8.64
N GLU A 147 5.86 -5.20 8.54
CA GLU A 147 6.02 -3.82 9.00
C GLU A 147 5.14 -2.86 8.20
N ALA A 148 5.12 -2.99 6.87
CA ALA A 148 4.26 -2.20 6.00
C ALA A 148 2.78 -2.31 6.38
N ASN A 149 2.25 -3.53 6.55
CA ASN A 149 0.86 -3.73 6.98
C ASN A 149 0.58 -3.14 8.38
N THR A 150 1.56 -3.19 9.28
CA THR A 150 1.43 -2.58 10.61
C THR A 150 1.37 -1.05 10.53
N LEU A 151 2.15 -0.42 9.64
CA LEU A 151 2.15 1.03 9.46
C LEU A 151 0.93 1.52 8.66
N LEU A 152 0.51 0.77 7.65
CA LEU A 152 -0.63 1.11 6.79
C LEU A 152 -1.98 1.05 7.51
N GLY A 153 -2.10 0.18 8.53
CA GLY A 153 -3.31 0.03 9.34
C GLY A 153 -3.44 1.03 10.50
N LYS A 154 -2.46 1.92 10.69
CA LYS A 154 -2.54 3.05 11.62
C LYS A 154 -3.22 4.25 10.97
#